data_AF-A0A950PFZ4-F1
#
_entry.id   AF-A0A950PFZ4-F1
#
_cell.length_a   1.000
_cell.length_b   1.000
_cell.length_c   1.000
_cell.angle_alpha   90.00
_cell.angle_beta   90.00
_cell.angle_gamma   90.00
#
_symmetry.space_group_name_H-M   'P 1'
#
loop_
_entity.id
_entity.type
_entity.pdbx_description
1 polymer ?
#
loop_
_entity_poly.entity_id
_entity_poly.type
_entity_poly.pdbx_seq_one_letter_code
_entity_poly.pdbx_strand_id
1 'polypeptide(L)'
;MTSHTISERTSFWTLSPSTRVVIAATIGNALEWFDFLIYGYFAVTIAQLFFPAHDPTVSLLATLGAFGLSYLVRPLGAIVIGAYTDRRGRRAGLTLSILLMMIGTTIMAVLPTYETIGLAAPILVLLARLLQGFSVGGE
;
A
#
# COMPACT_ATOMS: atom_id res chain seq x y z
N MET A 1 10.31 -63.89 3.33
CA MET A 1 11.54 -63.33 3.91
C MET A 1 11.96 -62.14 3.06
N THR A 2 11.45 -60.94 3.36
CA THR A 2 12.22 -59.78 3.89
C THR A 2 13.13 -59.15 2.81
N SER A 3 12.99 -57.90 2.40
CA SER A 3 12.66 -56.73 3.21
C SER A 3 12.30 -55.52 2.33
N HIS A 4 11.27 -54.81 2.78
CA HIS A 4 11.01 -53.40 2.53
C HIS A 4 12.23 -52.53 2.87
N THR A 5 12.47 -51.46 2.09
CA THR A 5 12.96 -50.13 2.53
C THR A 5 12.98 -49.20 1.30
N ILE A 6 11.92 -48.43 1.06
CA ILE A 6 11.78 -46.98 1.36
C ILE A 6 12.78 -46.10 0.62
N SER A 7 12.26 -45.32 -0.35
CA SER A 7 12.67 -43.93 -0.58
C SER A 7 11.54 -43.21 -1.31
N GLU A 8 10.42 -42.99 -0.61
CA GLU A 8 9.50 -41.91 -0.98
C GLU A 8 10.27 -40.60 -0.93
N ARG A 9 10.60 -40.05 -2.10
CA ARG A 9 11.00 -38.64 -2.19
C ARG A 9 9.76 -37.81 -1.91
N THR A 10 9.61 -37.39 -0.66
CA THR A 10 8.73 -36.29 -0.27
C THR A 10 9.18 -35.04 -1.00
N SER A 11 8.61 -34.78 -2.19
CA SER A 11 8.74 -33.52 -2.91
C SER A 11 7.85 -32.47 -2.22
N PHE A 12 8.22 -32.12 -0.99
CA PHE A 12 7.49 -31.21 -0.14
C PHE A 12 7.79 -29.76 -0.55
N TRP A 13 7.29 -29.32 -1.71
CA TRP A 13 7.39 -27.95 -2.25
C TRP A 13 8.67 -27.61 -3.03
N THR A 14 8.78 -28.08 -4.27
CA THR A 14 9.49 -27.32 -5.30
C THR A 14 8.50 -26.38 -5.98
N LEU A 15 8.04 -25.34 -5.26
CA LEU A 15 7.39 -24.22 -5.95
C LEU A 15 8.39 -23.69 -6.96
N SER A 16 8.02 -23.68 -8.24
CA SER A 16 8.83 -23.01 -9.25
C SER A 16 9.05 -21.55 -8.82
N PRO A 17 10.21 -20.94 -9.12
CA PRO A 17 10.48 -19.55 -8.77
C PRO A 17 9.36 -18.58 -9.19
N SER A 18 8.62 -18.93 -10.26
CA SER A 18 7.45 -18.19 -10.74
C SER A 18 6.25 -18.24 -9.79
N THR A 19 5.87 -19.40 -9.23
CA THR A 19 4.71 -19.49 -8.31
C THR A 19 4.93 -18.68 -7.05
N ARG A 20 6.15 -18.68 -6.50
CA ARG A 20 6.49 -17.88 -5.32
C ARG A 20 6.38 -16.37 -5.58
N VAL A 21 6.79 -15.92 -6.77
CA VAL A 21 6.68 -14.50 -7.19
C VAL A 21 5.21 -14.11 -7.39
N VAL A 22 4.40 -14.98 -8.00
CA VAL A 22 2.97 -14.73 -8.19
C VAL A 22 2.25 -14.63 -6.85
N ILE A 23 2.50 -15.54 -5.91
CA ILE A 23 1.90 -15.49 -4.57
C ILE A 23 2.28 -14.18 -3.85
N ALA A 24 3.56 -13.80 -3.90
CA ALA A 24 4.02 -12.56 -3.27
C ALA A 24 3.36 -11.31 -3.88
N ALA A 25 3.21 -11.26 -5.21
CA ALA A 25 2.53 -10.17 -5.90
C ALA A 25 1.04 -10.10 -5.53
N THR A 26 0.35 -11.25 -5.48
CA THR A 26 -1.07 -11.30 -5.09
C THR A 26 -1.30 -10.85 -3.64
N ILE A 27 -0.43 -11.26 -2.71
CA ILE A 27 -0.50 -10.82 -1.32
C ILE A 27 -0.24 -9.32 -1.21
N GLY A 28 0.73 -8.80 -1.96
CA GLY A 28 1.01 -7.36 -2.06
C GLY A 28 -0.25 -6.60 -2.46
N ASN A 29 -0.81 -6.91 -3.63
CA ASN A 29 -2.03 -6.29 -4.13
C ASN A 29 -3.21 -6.41 -3.16
N ALA A 30 -3.38 -7.58 -2.51
CA ALA A 30 -4.44 -7.77 -1.51
C ALA A 30 -4.28 -6.84 -0.30
N LEU A 31 -3.05 -6.61 0.17
CA LEU A 31 -2.76 -5.69 1.27
C LEU A 31 -3.04 -4.22 0.89
N GLU A 32 -2.83 -3.83 -0.36
CA GLU A 32 -3.12 -2.45 -0.83
C GLU A 32 -4.63 -2.22 -0.84
N TRP A 33 -5.39 -3.18 -1.39
CA TRP A 33 -6.85 -3.15 -1.32
C TRP A 33 -7.37 -3.16 0.12
N PHE A 34 -6.73 -3.92 1.00
CA PHE A 34 -7.08 -3.93 2.41
C PHE A 34 -6.87 -2.55 3.06
N ASP A 35 -5.72 -1.89 2.84
CA ASP A 35 -5.47 -0.54 3.37
C ASP A 35 -6.50 0.48 2.88
N PHE A 36 -6.84 0.44 1.58
CA PHE A 36 -7.86 1.33 1.01
C PHE A 36 -9.24 1.11 1.63
N LEU A 37 -9.63 -0.15 1.81
CA LEU A 37 -10.91 -0.50 2.44
C LEU A 37 -10.96 -0.05 3.90
N ILE A 38 -9.88 -0.26 4.65
CA ILE A 38 -9.77 0.17 6.04
C ILE A 38 -9.83 1.70 6.14
N TYR A 39 -9.15 2.44 5.26
CA TYR A 39 -9.24 3.90 5.25
C TYR A 39 -10.66 4.39 4.97
N GLY A 40 -11.34 3.80 3.99
CA GLY A 40 -12.75 4.13 3.70
C GLY A 40 -13.68 3.79 4.86
N TYR A 41 -13.49 2.63 5.49
CA TYR A 41 -14.28 2.20 6.64
C TYR A 41 -14.10 3.14 7.85
N PHE A 42 -12.87 3.56 8.13
CA PHE A 42 -12.55 4.49 9.22
C PHE A 42 -12.58 5.96 8.79
N ALA A 43 -13.14 6.31 7.62
CA ALA A 43 -13.09 7.67 7.09
C ALA A 43 -13.67 8.71 8.06
N VAL A 44 -14.75 8.38 8.78
CA VAL A 44 -15.35 9.27 9.79
C VAL A 44 -14.40 9.48 10.97
N THR A 45 -13.78 8.41 11.48
CA THR A 45 -12.79 8.50 12.57
C THR A 45 -11.56 9.31 12.14
N ILE A 46 -11.05 9.07 10.94
CA ILE A 46 -9.90 9.79 10.39
C ILE A 46 -10.23 11.27 10.18
N ALA A 47 -11.44 11.58 9.70
CA ALA A 47 -11.92 12.95 9.55
C ALA A 47 -11.90 13.70 10.88
N GLN A 48 -12.37 13.08 11.97
CA GLN A 48 -12.39 13.70 13.29
C GLN A 48 -10.98 13.88 13.88
N LEU A 49 -10.09 12.89 13.72
CA LEU A 49 -8.77 12.89 14.35
C LEU A 49 -7.70 13.70 13.60
N PHE A 50 -7.79 13.75 12.26
CA PHE A 50 -6.74 14.32 11.42
C PHE A 50 -7.20 15.55 10.62
N PHE A 51 -8.51 15.70 10.37
CA PHE A 51 -9.07 16.84 9.63
C PHE A 51 -10.15 17.59 10.43
N PRO A 52 -9.90 18.01 11.69
CA PRO A 52 -10.92 18.70 12.48
C PRO A 52 -11.29 20.03 11.81
N ALA A 53 -12.58 20.17 11.50
CA ALA A 53 -13.19 21.37 10.96
C ALA A 53 -14.41 21.76 11.80
N HIS A 54 -14.88 22.99 11.67
CA HIS A 54 -16.09 23.45 12.36
C HIS A 54 -17.34 22.66 11.94
N ASP A 55 -17.37 22.20 10.68
CA ASP A 55 -18.44 21.39 10.12
C ASP A 55 -17.94 19.95 9.90
N PRO A 56 -18.55 18.93 10.52
CA PRO A 56 -18.21 17.52 10.31
C PRO A 56 -18.24 17.07 8.84
N THR A 57 -19.09 17.71 8.03
CA THR A 57 -19.18 17.46 6.59
C THR A 57 -17.89 17.84 5.88
N VAL A 58 -17.30 18.99 6.25
CA VAL A 58 -16.04 19.46 5.68
C VAL A 58 -14.89 18.53 6.06
N SER A 59 -14.85 18.03 7.30
CA SER A 59 -13.86 17.03 7.72
C SER A 59 -13.93 15.76 6.89
N LEU A 60 -15.15 15.25 6.66
CA LEU A 60 -15.35 14.04 5.87
C LEU A 60 -14.97 14.27 4.40
N LEU A 61 -15.38 15.40 3.82
CA LEU A 61 -15.01 15.78 2.46
C LEU A 61 -13.50 15.95 2.30
N ALA A 62 -12.78 16.45 3.31
CA ALA A 62 -11.34 16.54 3.30
C ALA A 62 -10.67 15.15 3.31
N THR A 63 -11.14 14.23 4.17
CA THR A 63 -10.65 12.84 4.22
C THR A 63 -10.89 12.10 2.89
N LEU A 64 -12.09 12.23 2.32
CA LEU A 64 -12.44 11.67 1.02
C LEU A 64 -11.70 12.36 -0.12
N GLY A 65 -11.45 13.66 0.00
CA GLY A 65 -10.67 14.44 -0.95
C GLY A 65 -9.21 14.01 -0.98
N ALA A 66 -8.60 13.77 0.18
CA ALA A 66 -7.24 13.20 0.28
C ALA A 66 -7.18 11.81 -0.36
N PHE A 67 -8.22 10.98 -0.15
CA PHE A 67 -8.35 9.69 -0.83
C PHE A 67 -8.47 9.87 -2.34
N GLY A 68 -9.38 10.72 -2.83
CA GLY A 68 -9.56 10.98 -4.26
C GLY A 68 -8.32 11.56 -4.95
N LEU A 69 -7.61 12.47 -4.29
CA LEU A 69 -6.34 13.03 -4.78
C LEU A 69 -5.28 11.95 -4.98
N SER A 70 -5.22 10.93 -4.11
CA SER A 70 -4.29 9.82 -4.28
C SER A 70 -4.53 9.04 -5.59
N TYR A 71 -5.79 8.92 -6.04
CA TYR A 71 -6.11 8.30 -7.32
C TYR A 71 -5.63 9.12 -8.51
N LEU A 72 -5.66 10.45 -8.41
CA LEU A 72 -5.15 11.34 -9.46
C LEU A 72 -3.63 11.28 -9.61
N VAL A 73 -2.91 10.85 -8.56
CA VAL A 73 -1.46 10.66 -8.59
C VAL A 73 -1.06 9.30 -9.18
N ARG A 74 -1.97 8.33 -9.28
CA ARG A 74 -1.68 7.00 -9.88
C ARG A 74 -1.12 7.09 -11.32
N PRO A 75 -1.69 7.87 -12.26
CA PRO A 75 -1.11 8.03 -13.60
C PRO A 75 0.32 8.59 -13.57
N LEU A 76 0.62 9.50 -12.64
CA LEU A 76 1.97 10.04 -12.48
C LEU A 76 2.93 8.94 -11.99
N GLY A 77 2.48 8.12 -11.03
CA GLY A 77 3.17 6.92 -10.57
C GLY A 77 3.46 5.95 -11.72
N ALA A 78 2.46 5.68 -12.57
CA ALA A 78 2.59 4.80 -13.72
C ALA A 78 3.66 5.27 -14.71
N ILE A 79 3.71 6.57 -14.99
CA ILE A 79 4.71 7.14 -15.90
C ILE A 79 6.11 7.02 -15.28
N VAL A 80 6.28 7.42 -14.01
CA VAL A 80 7.61 7.51 -13.38
C VAL A 80 8.14 6.12 -13.02
N ILE A 81 7.36 5.31 -12.30
CA ILE A 81 7.76 3.96 -11.90
C ILE A 81 7.76 3.03 -13.11
N GLY A 82 6.86 3.20 -14.08
CA GLY A 82 6.91 2.46 -15.35
C GLY A 82 8.21 2.70 -16.10
N ALA A 83 8.58 3.96 -16.34
CA ALA A 83 9.85 4.31 -16.98
C ALA A 83 11.08 3.81 -16.20
N TYR A 84 11.00 3.78 -14.86
CA TYR A 84 12.02 3.19 -14.01
C TYR A 84 12.14 1.68 -14.19
N THR A 85 10.99 1.01 -14.26
CA THR A 85 10.86 -0.44 -14.43
C THR A 85 11.40 -0.87 -15.79
N ASP A 86 11.14 -0.11 -16.84
CA ASP A 86 11.67 -0.37 -18.18
C ASP A 86 13.21 -0.29 -18.23
N ARG A 87 13.81 0.61 -17.46
CA ARG A 87 15.27 0.81 -17.44
C ARG A 87 16.02 -0.15 -16.51
N ARG A 88 15.43 -0.51 -15.37
CA ARG A 88 16.09 -1.30 -14.31
C ARG A 88 15.51 -2.70 -14.12
N GLY A 89 14.51 -3.06 -14.90
CA GLY A 89 13.86 -4.36 -14.90
C GLY A 89 12.70 -4.47 -13.92
N ARG A 90 11.79 -5.40 -14.23
CA ARG A 90 10.51 -5.64 -13.52
C ARG A 90 10.65 -5.82 -12.01
N ARG A 91 11.68 -6.53 -11.55
CA ARG A 91 11.91 -6.79 -10.13
C ARG A 91 12.25 -5.51 -9.36
N ALA A 92 13.02 -4.60 -9.96
CA ALA A 92 13.40 -3.34 -9.31
C ALA A 92 12.19 -2.39 -9.19
N GLY A 93 11.33 -2.35 -10.20
CA GLY A 93 10.06 -1.61 -10.18
C GLY A 93 9.13 -2.09 -9.06
N LEU A 94 8.81 -3.38 -9.04
CA LEU A 94 7.96 -3.98 -8.02
C LEU A 94 8.50 -3.75 -6.59
N THR A 95 9.82 -3.86 -6.40
CA THR A 95 10.44 -3.61 -5.09
C THR A 95 10.29 -2.14 -4.69
N LEU A 96 10.47 -1.20 -5.63
CA LEU A 96 10.30 0.22 -5.37
C LEU A 96 8.87 0.56 -4.97
N SER A 97 7.87 0.04 -5.70
CA SER A 97 6.45 0.23 -5.35
C SER A 97 6.17 -0.29 -3.93
N ILE A 98 6.48 -1.56 -3.64
CA ILE A 98 6.23 -2.13 -2.31
C ILE A 98 6.90 -1.30 -1.19
N LEU A 99 8.12 -0.81 -1.40
CA LEU A 99 8.80 0.06 -0.43
C LEU A 99 8.10 1.41 -0.24
N LEU A 100 7.70 2.08 -1.32
CA LEU A 100 6.98 3.36 -1.24
C LEU A 100 5.63 3.21 -0.53
N MET A 101 4.91 2.15 -0.85
CA MET A 101 3.66 1.80 -0.18
C MET A 101 3.87 1.54 1.32
N MET A 102 4.87 0.72 1.69
CA MET A 102 5.21 0.45 3.09
C MET A 102 5.56 1.72 3.86
N ILE A 103 6.31 2.65 3.25
CA ILE A 103 6.62 3.94 3.87
C ILE A 103 5.34 4.73 4.10
N GLY A 104 4.45 4.84 3.12
CA GLY A 104 3.18 5.55 3.27
C GLY A 104 2.29 4.95 4.36
N THR A 105 2.14 3.63 4.39
CA THR A 105 1.37 2.94 5.45
C THR A 105 2.01 3.13 6.83
N THR A 106 3.35 3.06 6.92
CA THR A 106 4.06 3.26 8.18
C THR A 106 3.86 4.67 8.70
N ILE A 107 3.99 5.69 7.84
CA ILE A 107 3.72 7.09 8.19
C ILE A 107 2.32 7.21 8.78
N MET A 108 1.31 6.66 8.09
CA MET A 108 -0.08 6.72 8.55
C MET A 108 -0.29 6.00 9.89
N ALA A 109 0.40 4.89 10.12
CA ALA A 109 0.27 4.09 11.33
C ALA A 109 0.88 4.75 12.58
N VAL A 110 2.00 5.47 12.42
CA VAL A 110 2.66 6.16 13.54
C VAL A 110 2.26 7.63 13.66
N LEU A 111 1.34 8.10 12.80
CA LEU A 111 1.00 9.51 12.72
C LEU A 111 0.25 9.96 13.98
N PRO A 112 0.74 10.98 14.68
CA PRO A 112 0.03 11.51 15.84
C PRO A 112 -1.09 12.47 15.35
N THR A 113 -2.14 12.64 16.16
CA THR A 113 -3.39 13.30 15.76
C THR A 113 -3.24 14.82 15.65
N TYR A 114 -4.24 15.49 15.08
CA TYR A 114 -4.26 16.96 14.97
C TYR A 114 -4.05 17.66 16.32
N GLU A 115 -4.55 17.11 17.43
CA GLU A 115 -4.35 17.70 18.75
C GLU A 115 -2.88 17.80 19.16
N THR A 116 -2.02 16.91 18.66
CA THR A 116 -0.61 16.82 19.04
C THR A 116 0.31 17.65 18.15
N ILE A 117 0.07 17.65 16.83
CA ILE A 117 0.97 18.26 15.83
C ILE A 117 0.28 19.30 14.94
N GLY A 118 -0.99 19.60 15.21
CA GLY A 118 -1.77 20.61 14.48
C GLY A 118 -1.88 20.32 12.99
N LEU A 119 -1.72 21.35 12.17
CA LEU A 119 -1.83 21.29 10.70
C LEU A 119 -0.84 20.32 10.04
N ALA A 120 0.22 19.90 10.72
CA ALA A 120 1.12 18.88 10.19
C ALA A 120 0.42 17.51 10.03
N ALA A 121 -0.55 17.18 10.88
CA ALA A 121 -1.32 15.93 10.82
C ALA A 121 -2.03 15.74 9.46
N PRO A 122 -2.94 16.63 9.02
CA PRO A 122 -3.65 16.46 7.75
C PRO A 122 -2.71 16.50 6.54
N ILE A 123 -1.64 17.29 6.60
CA ILE A 123 -0.62 17.36 5.55
C ILE A 123 0.10 16.01 5.43
N LEU A 124 0.51 15.41 6.55
CA LEU A 124 1.20 14.12 6.56
C LEU A 124 0.27 12.98 6.14
N VAL A 125 -1.01 12.99 6.54
CA VAL A 125 -2.01 12.04 6.02
C VAL A 125 -2.11 12.15 4.50
N LEU A 126 -2.23 13.38 3.99
CA LEU A 126 -2.30 13.62 2.55
C LEU A 126 -1.04 13.11 1.85
N LEU A 127 0.15 13.46 2.32
CA LEU A 127 1.41 13.01 1.74
C LEU A 127 1.56 11.48 1.76
N ALA A 128 1.20 10.83 2.88
CA ALA A 128 1.19 9.38 2.98
C ALA A 128 0.26 8.74 1.94
N ARG A 129 -0.94 9.31 1.75
CA ARG A 129 -1.91 8.86 0.75
C ARG A 129 -1.43 9.08 -0.67
N LEU A 130 -0.83 10.24 -0.97
CA LEU A 130 -0.25 10.52 -2.28
C LEU A 130 0.92 9.59 -2.60
N LEU A 131 1.76 9.27 -1.61
CA LEU A 131 2.88 8.33 -1.76
C LEU A 131 2.39 6.91 -2.06
N GLN A 132 1.36 6.43 -1.35
CA GLN A 132 0.72 5.15 -1.63
C GLN A 132 0.09 5.16 -3.04
N GLY A 133 -0.70 6.18 -3.38
CA GLY A 133 -1.31 6.29 -4.72
C GLY A 133 -0.26 6.34 -5.84
N PHE A 134 0.85 7.03 -5.62
CA PHE A 134 1.98 7.05 -6.55
C PHE A 134 2.60 5.67 -6.74
N SER A 135 2.85 4.93 -5.65
CA SER A 135 3.39 3.57 -5.69
C SER A 135 2.57 2.63 -6.57
N VAL A 136 1.26 2.69 -6.37
CA VAL A 136 0.26 1.83 -7.01
C VAL A 136 0.08 2.14 -8.50
N GLY A 137 0.58 3.28 -8.97
CA GLY A 137 0.63 3.56 -10.40
C GLY A 137 1.58 2.65 -11.16
N GLY A 138 2.66 2.18 -10.50
CA GLY A 138 3.80 1.54 -11.14
C GLY A 138 3.81 0.02 -11.20
N GLU A 139 2.83 -0.63 -10.58
CA GLU A 139 2.68 -2.09 -10.51
C GLU A 139 2.02 -2.72 -11.74
#